data_AF-A0A8J7K9U9-F1
#
_entry.id   AF-A0A8J7K9U9-F1
#
_cell.length_a   1.000
_cell.length_b   1.000
_cell.length_c   1.000
_cell.angle_alpha   90.00
_cell.angle_beta   90.00
_cell.angle_gamma   90.00
#
_symmetry.space_group_name_H-M   'P 1'
#
loop_
_entity.id
_entity.type
_entity.pdbx_description
1 polymer ?
#
loop_
_entity_poly.entity_id
_entity_poly.type
_entity_poly.pdbx_seq_one_letter_code
_entity_poly.pdbx_strand_id
1 'polypeptide(L)'
;MKKLLTLITLGCLSSCYTQKTVEVIDQSYTNKGCTEEIKVYTNFEAYDEFQRSLVIPGQRNKPLQIIDFSDKNIAVICKENIDQYDISKLELFRNNKLKLHKVKEVYDNSINIFVVELPKEINHLTLEY
;
A
#
# COMPACT_ATOMS: atom_id res chain seq x y z
N MET A 1 36.69 7.12 47.56
CA MET A 1 36.49 6.03 46.57
C MET A 1 35.32 6.39 45.67
N LYS A 2 35.57 7.02 44.51
CA LYS A 2 34.52 7.37 43.54
C LYS A 2 34.40 6.23 42.53
N LYS A 3 33.31 5.46 42.62
CA LYS A 3 32.93 4.47 41.60
C LYS A 3 32.40 5.23 40.39
N LEU A 4 33.21 5.31 39.34
CA LEU A 4 32.78 5.83 38.04
C LEU A 4 31.91 4.75 37.40
N LEU A 5 30.61 5.02 37.32
CA LEU A 5 29.61 4.15 36.72
C LEU A 5 29.79 4.25 35.20
N THR A 6 30.44 3.26 34.59
CA THR A 6 30.59 3.19 33.13
C THR A 6 29.21 2.96 32.52
N LEU A 7 28.70 4.00 31.87
CA LEU A 7 27.45 3.97 31.12
C LEU A 7 27.62 3.01 29.94
N ILE A 8 27.00 1.84 30.01
CA ILE A 8 26.93 0.90 28.89
C ILE A 8 26.03 1.56 27.84
N THR A 9 26.64 2.09 26.78
CA THR A 9 25.91 2.46 25.57
C THR A 9 25.46 1.16 24.91
N LEU A 10 24.22 0.75 25.18
CA LEU A 10 23.48 -0.15 24.29
C LEU A 10 23.31 0.56 22.95
N GLY A 11 24.26 0.33 22.04
CA GLY A 11 24.09 0.67 20.64
C GLY A 11 22.95 -0.16 20.08
N CYS A 12 21.79 0.47 19.91
CA CYS A 12 20.70 -0.05 19.11
C CYS A 12 21.20 -0.12 17.65
N LEU A 13 21.79 -1.26 17.28
CA LEU A 13 22.20 -1.64 15.92
C LEU A 13 21.06 -2.31 15.14
N SER A 14 19.82 -2.10 15.57
CA SER A 14 18.64 -2.49 14.82
C SER A 14 18.33 -1.33 13.89
N SER A 15 18.54 -1.53 12.60
CA SER A 15 17.99 -0.74 11.50
C SER A 15 16.64 -0.14 11.87
N CYS A 16 16.66 1.12 12.30
CA CYS A 16 15.48 1.95 12.45
C CYS A 16 15.05 2.27 11.02
N TYR A 17 14.43 1.30 10.34
CA TYR A 17 13.63 1.58 9.18
C TYR A 17 12.47 2.40 9.72
N THR A 18 12.60 3.73 9.60
CA THR A 18 11.48 4.66 9.63
C THR A 18 10.30 3.99 8.97
N GLN A 19 9.13 4.00 9.64
CA GLN A 19 7.84 3.65 9.03
C GLN A 19 7.72 4.40 7.70
N LYS A 20 8.23 3.85 6.61
CA LYS A 20 7.95 4.37 5.29
C LYS A 20 6.48 4.08 5.10
N THR A 21 5.73 5.16 5.15
CA THR A 21 4.31 5.15 5.43
C THR A 21 3.61 4.57 4.23
N VAL A 22 2.84 3.51 4.44
CA VAL A 22 1.84 3.08 3.47
C VAL A 22 0.75 4.12 3.54
N GLU A 23 0.68 4.99 2.55
CA GLU A 23 -0.37 5.99 2.43
C GLU A 23 -1.39 5.53 1.39
N VAL A 24 -2.66 5.58 1.77
CA VAL A 24 -3.78 5.34 0.85
C VAL A 24 -4.13 6.68 0.22
N ILE A 25 -3.89 6.81 -1.07
CA ILE A 25 -4.13 8.07 -1.80
C ILE A 25 -5.46 8.09 -2.53
N ASP A 26 -6.09 6.92 -2.74
CA ASP A 26 -7.45 6.87 -3.26
C ASP A 26 -8.18 5.57 -2.95
N GLN A 27 -9.52 5.70 -2.91
CA GLN A 27 -10.50 4.63 -2.88
C GLN A 27 -11.64 4.94 -3.88
N SER A 28 -12.05 3.95 -4.68
CA SER A 28 -13.19 4.10 -5.61
C SER A 28 -14.13 2.90 -5.59
N TYR A 29 -15.44 3.16 -5.62
CA TYR A 29 -16.51 2.17 -5.53
C TYR A 29 -17.12 1.82 -6.89
N THR A 30 -17.32 0.52 -7.20
CA THR A 30 -18.10 0.12 -8.39
C THR A 30 -18.92 -1.16 -8.20
N ASN A 31 -20.00 -1.28 -9.00
CA ASN A 31 -21.01 -2.35 -8.92
C ASN A 31 -20.68 -3.58 -9.79
N LYS A 32 -19.55 -3.59 -10.48
CA LYS A 32 -19.07 -4.74 -11.27
C LYS A 32 -17.93 -5.33 -10.47
N GLY A 33 -18.02 -6.54 -9.93
CA GLY A 33 -16.96 -7.19 -9.14
C GLY A 33 -15.60 -7.28 -9.86
N CYS A 34 -14.50 -7.37 -9.12
CA CYS A 34 -13.16 -7.65 -9.68
C CYS A 34 -12.55 -8.87 -9.01
N THR A 35 -11.81 -9.63 -9.81
CA THR A 35 -10.84 -10.59 -9.28
C THR A 35 -9.73 -9.84 -8.56
N GLU A 36 -9.37 -10.36 -7.38
CA GLU A 36 -8.26 -9.84 -6.58
C GLU A 36 -7.00 -9.70 -7.43
N GLU A 37 -6.54 -8.46 -7.60
CA GLU A 37 -5.38 -8.14 -8.43
C GLU A 37 -4.56 -7.04 -7.75
N ILE A 38 -3.23 -7.24 -7.74
CA ILE A 38 -2.27 -6.27 -7.23
C ILE A 38 -1.32 -5.94 -8.38
N LYS A 39 -1.22 -4.65 -8.72
CA LYS A 39 -0.23 -4.15 -9.70
C LYS A 39 0.67 -3.14 -9.03
N VAL A 40 1.98 -3.33 -9.17
CA VAL A 40 2.98 -2.38 -8.65
C VAL A 40 3.62 -1.65 -9.83
N TYR A 41 3.50 -0.33 -9.81
CA TYR A 41 4.05 0.60 -10.79
C TYR A 41 5.32 1.24 -10.22
N THR A 42 6.43 1.08 -10.93
CA THR A 42 7.77 1.43 -10.43
C THR A 42 8.41 2.61 -11.14
N ASN A 43 7.81 3.13 -12.22
CA ASN A 43 8.34 4.26 -12.97
C ASN A 43 7.23 5.05 -13.70
N PHE A 44 7.62 6.20 -14.27
CA PHE A 44 6.74 7.06 -15.05
C PHE A 44 6.33 6.47 -16.41
N GLU A 45 7.13 5.57 -16.99
CA GLU A 45 6.78 4.91 -18.27
C GLU A 45 5.52 4.04 -18.13
N ALA A 46 5.24 3.57 -16.92
CA ALA A 46 4.02 2.85 -16.58
C ALA A 46 2.84 3.78 -16.22
N TYR A 47 2.98 5.11 -16.35
CA TYR A 47 1.94 6.08 -15.99
C TYR A 47 0.64 5.86 -16.76
N ASP A 48 0.70 5.62 -18.08
CA ASP A 48 -0.51 5.38 -18.88
C ASP A 48 -1.21 4.07 -18.48
N GLU A 49 -0.46 3.07 -18.07
CA GLU A 49 -1.02 1.82 -17.54
C GLU A 49 -1.63 2.02 -16.15
N PHE A 50 -0.97 2.80 -15.30
CA PHE A 50 -1.50 3.23 -14.02
C PHE A 50 -2.80 4.02 -14.18
N GLN A 51 -2.85 5.03 -15.05
CA GLN A 51 -4.08 5.79 -15.29
C GLN A 51 -5.21 4.88 -15.79
N ARG A 52 -4.90 3.93 -16.68
CA ARG A 52 -5.90 2.95 -17.15
C ARG A 52 -6.39 2.01 -16.06
N SER A 53 -5.56 1.64 -15.08
CA SER A 53 -6.01 0.79 -13.97
C SER A 53 -6.93 1.53 -12.98
N LEU A 54 -6.93 2.86 -12.99
CA LEU A 54 -7.88 3.68 -12.25
C LEU A 54 -9.19 3.94 -13.01
N VAL A 55 -9.25 3.67 -14.32
CA VAL A 55 -10.44 3.92 -15.13
C VAL A 55 -11.48 2.82 -14.91
N ILE A 56 -12.65 3.22 -14.44
CA ILE A 56 -13.82 2.35 -14.31
C ILE A 56 -14.77 2.61 -15.50
N PRO A 57 -14.98 1.62 -16.40
CA PRO A 57 -15.86 1.78 -17.54
C PRO A 57 -17.32 2.02 -17.13
N GLY A 58 -17.92 3.09 -17.66
CA GLY A 58 -19.32 3.45 -17.42
C GLY A 58 -19.54 4.29 -16.16
N GLN A 59 -18.47 4.75 -15.49
CA GLN A 59 -18.54 5.67 -14.36
C GLN A 59 -17.80 6.99 -14.66
N ARG A 60 -18.14 8.03 -13.90
CA ARG A 60 -17.36 9.27 -13.88
C ARG A 60 -16.10 9.02 -13.07
N ASN A 61 -14.97 8.88 -13.76
CA ASN A 61 -13.68 8.72 -13.11
C ASN A 61 -13.27 10.00 -12.38
N LYS A 62 -12.57 9.84 -11.26
CA LYS A 62 -11.94 10.95 -10.55
C LYS A 62 -10.89 11.62 -11.45
N PRO A 63 -10.54 12.90 -11.20
CA PRO A 63 -9.45 13.56 -11.92
C PRO A 63 -8.17 12.74 -11.85
N LEU A 64 -7.36 12.78 -12.91
CA LEU A 64 -6.08 12.09 -12.96
C LEU A 64 -5.22 12.52 -11.77
N GLN A 65 -4.74 11.57 -10.97
CA GLN A 65 -3.76 11.86 -9.94
C GLN A 65 -2.38 11.99 -10.59
N ILE A 66 -1.72 13.13 -10.36
CA ILE A 66 -0.31 13.30 -10.73
C ILE A 66 0.51 12.65 -9.62
N ILE A 67 1.21 11.59 -9.97
CA ILE A 67 2.09 10.88 -9.04
C ILE A 67 3.53 11.10 -9.44
N ASP A 68 4.34 11.56 -8.49
CA ASP A 68 5.79 11.57 -8.62
C ASP A 68 6.34 10.18 -8.25
N PHE A 69 6.97 9.51 -9.21
CA PHE A 69 7.61 8.20 -9.00
C PHE A 69 9.10 8.32 -8.61
N SER A 70 9.62 9.51 -8.32
CA SER A 70 11.06 9.71 -8.06
C SER A 70 11.54 8.95 -6.82
N ASP A 71 10.74 8.93 -5.75
CA ASP A 71 11.10 8.37 -4.44
C ASP A 71 10.15 7.26 -3.95
N LYS A 72 9.09 6.97 -4.72
CA LYS A 72 8.08 5.96 -4.41
C LYS A 72 7.68 5.11 -5.61
N ASN A 73 7.07 3.97 -5.29
CA ASN A 73 6.32 3.13 -6.21
C ASN A 73 4.84 3.18 -5.80
N ILE A 74 3.96 2.75 -6.70
CA ILE A 74 2.52 2.72 -6.43
C ILE A 74 2.00 1.31 -6.57
N ALA A 75 1.24 0.83 -5.59
CA ALA A 75 0.42 -0.35 -5.74
C ALA A 75 -1.04 0.04 -6.00
N VAL A 76 -1.63 -0.51 -7.05
CA VAL A 76 -3.07 -0.51 -7.28
C VAL A 76 -3.59 -1.89 -6.91
N ILE A 77 -4.51 -1.93 -5.96
CA ILE A 77 -5.09 -3.15 -5.40
C ILE A 77 -6.58 -3.14 -5.71
N CYS A 78 -7.07 -4.11 -6.48
CA CYS A 78 -8.49 -4.34 -6.66
C CYS A 78 -8.95 -5.48 -5.75
N LYS A 79 -9.94 -5.23 -4.90
CA LYS A 79 -10.54 -6.27 -4.05
C LYS A 79 -12.02 -5.97 -3.79
N GLU A 80 -12.84 -7.02 -3.79
CA GLU A 80 -14.23 -6.95 -3.34
C GLU A 80 -14.30 -6.76 -1.83
N ASN A 81 -15.31 -6.02 -1.34
CA ASN A 81 -15.54 -5.81 0.09
C ASN A 81 -14.38 -5.13 0.85
N ILE A 82 -13.52 -4.36 0.18
CA ILE A 82 -12.31 -3.90 0.87
C ILE A 82 -12.58 -2.92 2.03
N ASP A 83 -13.73 -2.24 2.07
CA ASP A 83 -14.10 -1.34 3.18
C ASP A 83 -14.28 -2.06 4.52
N GLN A 84 -14.33 -3.39 4.45
CA GLN A 84 -14.26 -4.24 5.63
C GLN A 84 -12.85 -4.38 6.18
N TYR A 85 -11.82 -3.89 5.49
CA TYR A 85 -10.43 -4.11 5.83
C TYR A 85 -9.68 -2.79 6.05
N ASP A 86 -8.92 -2.75 7.13
CA ASP A 86 -7.92 -1.71 7.38
C ASP A 86 -6.52 -2.23 7.02
N ILE A 87 -5.65 -1.35 6.56
CA ILE A 87 -4.23 -1.66 6.40
C ILE A 87 -3.61 -1.79 7.80
N SER A 88 -3.22 -3.00 8.17
CA SER A 88 -2.67 -3.28 9.49
C SER A 88 -1.14 -3.22 9.53
N LYS A 89 -0.47 -3.67 8.47
CA LYS A 89 1.00 -3.75 8.45
C LYS A 89 1.56 -3.87 7.03
N LEU A 90 2.75 -3.30 6.84
CA LEU A 90 3.64 -3.62 5.72
C LEU A 90 4.84 -4.40 6.26
N GLU A 91 5.02 -5.64 5.78
CA GLU A 91 6.18 -6.47 6.11
C GLU A 91 7.17 -6.46 4.94
N LEU A 92 8.42 -6.07 5.22
CA LEU A 92 9.45 -5.80 4.21
C LEU A 92 10.60 -6.81 4.32
N PHE A 93 10.57 -7.92 3.58
CA PHE A 93 11.67 -8.90 3.50
C PHE A 93 11.55 -9.75 2.22
N ARG A 94 11.94 -11.04 2.26
CA ARG A 94 11.94 -11.97 1.11
C ARG A 94 10.67 -11.91 0.26
N ASN A 95 9.51 -11.71 0.91
CA ASN A 95 8.24 -11.41 0.25
C ASN A 95 7.67 -10.15 0.91
N ASN A 96 7.54 -9.05 0.16
CA ASN A 96 6.87 -7.86 0.67
C ASN A 96 5.37 -8.12 0.78
N LYS A 97 4.79 -7.88 1.95
CA LYS A 97 3.38 -8.18 2.22
C LYS A 97 2.66 -6.99 2.81
N LEU A 98 1.47 -6.69 2.27
CA LEU A 98 0.51 -5.78 2.87
C LEU A 98 -0.55 -6.59 3.60
N LYS A 99 -0.59 -6.47 4.92
CA LYS A 99 -1.56 -7.15 5.77
C LYS A 99 -2.82 -6.32 5.91
N LEU A 100 -3.95 -6.91 5.57
CA LEU A 100 -5.27 -6.34 5.70
C LEU A 100 -5.96 -6.98 6.91
N HIS A 101 -6.45 -6.16 7.84
CA HIS A 101 -7.19 -6.66 9.00
C HIS A 101 -8.68 -6.38 8.81
N LYS A 102 -9.51 -7.41 8.91
CA LYS A 102 -10.97 -7.25 8.80
C LYS A 102 -11.52 -6.55 10.04
N VAL A 103 -12.16 -5.40 9.85
CA VAL A 103 -12.71 -4.53 10.89
C VAL A 103 -14.24 -4.40 10.87
N LYS A 104 -14.93 -4.87 9.81
CA LYS A 104 -16.41 -4.85 9.72
C LYS A 104 -16.98 -6.16 9.16
N GLU A 105 -18.17 -6.52 9.61
CA GLU A 105 -18.93 -7.73 9.20
C GLU A 105 -20.03 -7.41 8.16
N VAL A 106 -19.85 -6.38 7.33
CA VAL A 106 -20.90 -5.89 6.41
C VAL A 106 -20.61 -6.32 4.98
N TYR A 107 -21.35 -7.29 4.46
CA TYR A 107 -21.23 -7.77 3.08
C TYR A 107 -21.68 -6.69 2.07
N ASP A 108 -20.75 -6.23 1.23
CA ASP A 108 -20.99 -5.30 0.14
C ASP A 108 -20.25 -5.78 -1.12
N ASN A 109 -21.00 -5.99 -2.20
CA ASN A 109 -20.47 -6.44 -3.48
C ASN A 109 -19.80 -5.32 -4.29
N SER A 110 -19.55 -4.16 -3.66
CA SER A 110 -18.78 -3.10 -4.27
C SER A 110 -17.31 -3.53 -4.43
N ILE A 111 -16.78 -3.34 -5.65
CA ILE A 111 -15.33 -3.25 -5.84
C ILE A 111 -14.87 -2.02 -5.10
N ASN A 112 -13.69 -2.16 -4.52
CA ASN A 112 -12.89 -1.03 -4.13
C ASN A 112 -11.48 -1.13 -4.71
N ILE A 113 -11.03 -0.04 -5.31
CA ILE A 113 -9.64 0.12 -5.75
C ILE A 113 -8.90 0.86 -4.65
N PHE A 114 -7.82 0.29 -4.14
CA PHE A 114 -6.86 1.00 -3.30
C PHE A 114 -5.66 1.42 -4.11
N VAL A 115 -5.30 2.68 -4.00
CA VAL A 115 -4.03 3.18 -4.49
C VAL A 115 -3.13 3.45 -3.29
N VAL A 116 -1.98 2.80 -3.27
CA VAL A 116 -1.08 2.75 -2.13
C VAL A 116 0.31 3.23 -2.52
N GLU A 117 0.85 4.17 -1.77
CA GLU A 117 2.26 4.58 -1.91
C GLU A 117 3.18 3.58 -1.20
N LEU A 118 4.20 3.15 -1.94
CA LEU A 118 5.20 2.20 -1.49
C LEU A 118 6.59 2.82 -1.54
N PRO A 119 7.48 2.44 -0.60
CA PRO A 119 8.90 2.65 -0.74
C PRO A 119 9.43 2.25 -2.12
N LYS A 120 10.36 3.03 -2.67
CA LYS A 120 10.99 2.75 -3.98
C LYS A 120 11.59 1.36 -4.11
N GLU A 121 12.02 0.76 -2.99
CA GLU A 121 12.63 -0.56 -2.95
C GLU A 121 11.61 -1.71 -3.14
N ILE A 122 10.31 -1.43 -3.04
CA ILE A 122 9.24 -2.43 -3.18
C ILE A 122 8.71 -2.41 -4.61
N ASN A 123 9.14 -3.37 -5.41
CA ASN A 123 8.66 -3.57 -6.79
C ASN A 123 7.64 -4.71 -6.93
N HIS A 124 7.34 -5.41 -5.84
CA HIS A 124 6.36 -6.49 -5.76
C HIS A 124 5.68 -6.43 -4.39
N LEU A 125 4.38 -6.72 -4.33
CA LEU A 125 3.57 -6.72 -3.12
C LEU A 125 2.56 -7.87 -3.17
N THR A 126 2.39 -8.58 -2.06
CA THR A 126 1.33 -9.59 -1.87
C THR A 126 0.38 -9.14 -0.76
N LEU A 127 -0.91 -9.48 -0.87
CA LEU A 127 -1.89 -9.30 0.21
C LEU A 127 -1.87 -10.49 1.18
N GLU A 128 -2.01 -10.22 2.47
CA GLU A 128 -2.25 -11.21 3.53
C GLU A 128 -3.44 -10.74 4.39
N TYR A 129 -4.27 -11.68 4.86
CA TYR A 129 -5.52 -11.43 5.59
C TYR A 129 -5.45 -11.92 7.04
#